data_AF-A0A969V8Q1-F1
#
_entry.id   AF-A0A969V8Q1-F1
#
_cell.length_a   1.000
_cell.length_b   1.000
_cell.length_c   1.000
_cell.angle_alpha   90.00
_cell.angle_beta   90.00
_cell.angle_gamma   90.00
#
_symmetry.space_group_name_H-M   'P 1'
#
loop_
_entity.id
_entity.type
_entity.pdbx_description
1 polymer ?
#
loop_
_entity_poly.entity_id
_entity_poly.type
_entity_poly.pdbx_seq_one_letter_code
_entity_poly.pdbx_strand_id
1 'polypeptide(L)'
;MTPQTGRTFRTVNPGDIVKSNQTIEEKSQQIAVDAPDITGDRVVVPTYFVVNYPNGEKKALHHVRDAKQISDVIRQMRLHEEADDPKFDTHHPNTLSGLGVTLGVLMLIVTLFTGAIAIGIF
;
A
#
# COMPACT_ATOMS: atom_id res chain seq x y z
N MET A 1 -54.40 -9.74 6.80
CA MET A 1 -53.34 -9.00 7.53
C MET A 1 -52.35 -10.02 8.07
N THR A 2 -51.21 -10.18 7.43
CA THR A 2 -50.12 -11.07 7.88
C THR A 2 -49.40 -10.42 9.07
N PRO A 3 -49.06 -11.17 10.13
CA PRO A 3 -48.43 -10.61 11.32
C PRO A 3 -47.00 -10.16 10.99
N GLN A 4 -46.72 -8.88 11.20
CA GLN A 4 -45.36 -8.32 11.14
C GLN A 4 -44.57 -8.85 12.34
N THR A 5 -43.87 -9.97 12.15
CA THR A 5 -42.96 -10.54 13.13
C THR A 5 -41.77 -9.61 13.37
N GLY A 6 -41.68 -9.06 14.59
CA GLY A 6 -40.44 -8.66 15.25
C GLY A 6 -39.47 -7.79 14.45
N ARG A 7 -39.90 -6.61 13.97
CA ARG A 7 -38.97 -5.63 13.39
C ARG A 7 -38.13 -5.00 14.49
N THR A 8 -36.98 -5.59 14.79
CA THR A 8 -35.92 -4.88 15.51
C THR A 8 -35.56 -3.65 14.67
N PHE A 9 -35.78 -2.45 15.19
CA PHE A 9 -35.34 -1.22 14.55
C PHE A 9 -33.81 -1.24 14.55
N ARG A 10 -33.23 -1.77 13.49
CA ARG A 10 -31.79 -1.67 13.23
C ARG A 10 -31.53 -0.30 12.64
N THR A 11 -30.80 0.52 13.38
CA THR A 11 -30.26 1.82 12.92
C THR A 11 -29.11 1.65 11.92
N VAL A 12 -28.77 0.40 11.54
CA VAL A 12 -27.67 0.06 10.64
C VAL A 12 -28.19 -0.30 9.27
N ASN A 13 -27.40 0.01 8.24
CA ASN A 13 -27.70 -0.40 6.87
C ASN A 13 -27.72 -1.93 6.77
N PRO A 14 -28.62 -2.54 5.99
CA PRO A 14 -28.67 -4.00 5.84
C PRO A 14 -27.35 -4.62 5.36
N GLY A 15 -26.61 -3.89 4.50
CA GLY A 15 -25.30 -4.28 4.01
C GLY A 15 -24.21 -4.28 5.09
N ASP A 16 -24.39 -3.51 6.17
CA ASP A 16 -23.43 -3.36 7.27
C ASP A 16 -23.59 -4.43 8.38
N ILE A 17 -24.48 -5.40 8.17
CA ILE A 17 -24.71 -6.47 9.14
C ILE A 17 -23.55 -7.45 9.11
N VAL A 18 -22.80 -7.52 10.21
CA VAL A 18 -21.74 -8.51 10.42
C VAL A 18 -22.33 -9.91 10.59
N LYS A 19 -21.92 -10.84 9.72
CA LYS A 19 -22.21 -12.27 9.88
C LYS A 19 -20.95 -12.98 10.40
N SER A 20 -21.15 -13.98 11.26
CA SER A 20 -20.06 -14.67 11.96
C SER A 20 -19.32 -15.71 11.10
N ASN A 21 -19.91 -16.18 10.01
CA ASN A 21 -19.44 -17.34 9.24
C ASN A 21 -18.97 -16.99 7.81
N GLN A 22 -18.51 -15.77 7.58
CA GLN A 22 -18.03 -15.34 6.26
C GLN A 22 -16.52 -15.49 6.08
N THR A 23 -16.10 -15.90 4.89
CA THR A 23 -14.70 -15.90 4.45
C THR A 23 -14.18 -14.47 4.23
N ILE A 24 -12.87 -14.31 4.07
CA ILE A 24 -12.27 -13.01 3.76
C ILE A 24 -12.74 -12.53 2.37
N GLU A 25 -12.82 -13.45 1.42
CA GLU A 25 -13.27 -13.20 0.05
C GLU A 25 -14.72 -12.70 0.05
N GLU A 26 -15.61 -13.35 0.80
CA GLU A 26 -17.00 -12.92 0.94
C GLU A 26 -17.12 -11.54 1.60
N LYS A 27 -16.32 -11.29 2.66
CA LYS A 27 -16.30 -9.97 3.32
C LYS A 27 -15.79 -8.87 2.40
N SER A 28 -14.84 -9.18 1.51
CA SER A 28 -14.29 -8.21 0.56
C SER A 28 -15.31 -7.70 -0.46
N GLN A 29 -16.35 -8.50 -0.75
CA GLN A 29 -17.42 -8.15 -1.68
C GLN A 29 -18.63 -7.52 -1.00
N GLN A 30 -18.61 -7.37 0.33
CA GLN A 30 -19.75 -6.89 1.07
C GLN A 30 -19.84 -5.35 1.03
N ILE A 31 -20.98 -4.83 0.59
CA ILE A 31 -21.24 -3.41 0.40
C ILE A 31 -22.19 -2.90 1.48
N ALA A 32 -21.79 -1.87 2.22
CA ALA A 32 -22.57 -1.26 3.29
C ALA A 32 -23.62 -0.27 2.74
N VAL A 33 -23.22 0.52 1.73
CA VAL A 33 -24.07 1.50 1.06
C VAL A 33 -23.88 1.38 -0.45
N ASP A 34 -24.99 1.35 -1.17
CA ASP A 34 -25.05 1.47 -2.61
C ASP A 34 -26.29 2.32 -2.94
N ALA A 35 -26.08 3.63 -3.08
CA ALA A 35 -27.16 4.60 -3.24
C ALA A 35 -26.67 5.86 -3.98
N PRO A 36 -27.56 6.58 -4.66
CA PRO A 36 -27.23 7.89 -5.21
C PRO A 36 -27.04 8.93 -4.08
N ASP A 37 -26.08 9.83 -4.26
CA ASP A 37 -25.91 11.06 -3.48
C ASP A 37 -26.85 12.17 -4.00
N ILE A 38 -26.93 13.27 -3.26
CA ILE A 38 -27.67 14.49 -3.59
C ILE A 38 -27.26 15.10 -4.94
N THR A 39 -26.05 14.83 -5.42
CA THR A 39 -25.56 15.25 -6.74
C THR A 39 -26.06 14.36 -7.89
N GLY A 40 -26.67 13.21 -7.57
CA GLY A 40 -27.03 12.17 -8.54
C GLY A 40 -25.92 11.14 -8.79
N ASP A 41 -24.73 11.32 -8.20
CA ASP A 41 -23.63 10.36 -8.31
C ASP A 41 -23.90 9.12 -7.47
N ARG A 42 -23.50 7.94 -7.95
CA ARG A 42 -23.67 6.68 -7.21
C ARG A 42 -22.52 6.50 -6.22
N VAL A 43 -22.85 6.42 -4.94
CA VAL A 43 -21.90 6.18 -3.85
C VAL A 43 -21.95 4.72 -3.45
N VAL A 44 -20.79 4.06 -3.51
CA VAL A 44 -20.60 2.68 -3.10
C VAL A 44 -19.60 2.64 -1.95
N VAL A 45 -20.04 2.18 -0.78
CA VAL A 45 -19.21 2.08 0.42
C VAL A 45 -19.02 0.61 0.80
N PRO A 46 -17.79 0.08 0.74
CA PRO A 46 -17.49 -1.26 1.23
C PRO A 46 -17.72 -1.38 2.74
N THR A 47 -18.16 -2.56 3.19
CA THR A 47 -18.32 -2.85 4.63
C THR A 47 -16.98 -3.12 5.30
N TYR A 48 -16.07 -3.78 4.58
CA TYR A 48 -14.77 -4.21 5.08
C TYR A 48 -13.62 -3.67 4.22
N PHE A 49 -12.51 -3.36 4.88
CA PHE A 49 -11.21 -3.10 4.26
C PHE A 49 -10.34 -4.34 4.35
N VAL A 50 -9.81 -4.80 3.22
CA VAL A 50 -8.88 -5.93 3.20
C VAL A 50 -7.46 -5.40 3.40
N VAL A 51 -6.81 -5.87 4.47
CA VAL A 51 -5.45 -5.50 4.85
C VAL A 51 -4.55 -6.72 4.72
N ASN A 52 -3.41 -6.53 4.06
CA ASN A 52 -2.31 -7.50 4.04
C ASN A 52 -1.23 -7.00 5.00
N TYR A 53 -0.93 -7.77 6.03
CA TYR A 53 0.11 -7.43 7.01
C TYR A 53 1.48 -7.93 6.55
N PRO A 54 2.59 -7.32 7.02
CA PRO A 54 3.94 -7.73 6.64
C PRO A 54 4.30 -9.18 6.99
N ASN A 55 3.63 -9.76 7.99
CA ASN A 55 3.80 -11.17 8.38
C ASN A 55 3.08 -12.17 7.44
N GLY A 56 2.47 -11.69 6.34
CA GLY A 56 1.70 -12.50 5.40
C GLY A 56 0.24 -12.76 5.82
N GLU A 57 -0.20 -12.24 6.97
CA GLU A 57 -1.58 -12.37 7.43
C GLU A 57 -2.51 -11.44 6.62
N LYS A 58 -3.67 -11.95 6.21
CA LYS A 58 -4.72 -11.18 5.53
C LYS A 58 -5.93 -11.06 6.44
N LYS A 59 -6.46 -9.84 6.61
CA LYS A 59 -7.67 -9.58 7.42
C LYS A 59 -8.65 -8.68 6.68
N ALA A 60 -9.94 -8.94 6.86
CA ALA A 60 -11.01 -8.03 6.47
C ALA A 60 -11.49 -7.27 7.72
N LEU A 61 -11.18 -5.98 7.80
CA LEU A 61 -11.50 -5.10 8.94
C LEU A 61 -12.78 -4.30 8.67
N HIS A 62 -13.73 -4.35 9.59
CA HIS A 62 -15.00 -3.65 9.47
C HIS A 62 -14.83 -2.14 9.67
N HIS A 63 -15.37 -1.33 8.77
CA HIS A 63 -15.12 0.12 8.76
C HIS A 63 -15.50 0.85 10.06
N VAL A 64 -16.61 0.45 10.72
CA VAL A 64 -16.98 0.98 12.05
C VAL A 64 -16.31 0.23 13.21
N ARG A 65 -16.53 -1.08 13.33
CA ARG A 65 -16.13 -1.86 14.52
C ARG A 65 -14.62 -1.92 14.74
N ASP A 66 -13.86 -1.94 13.66
CA ASP A 66 -12.40 -2.12 13.68
C ASP A 66 -11.66 -0.80 13.39
N ALA A 67 -12.35 0.35 13.52
CA ALA A 67 -11.81 1.67 13.18
C ALA A 67 -10.46 1.98 13.87
N LYS A 68 -10.30 1.58 15.14
CA LYS A 68 -9.02 1.72 15.86
C LYS A 68 -7.90 0.92 15.18
N GLN A 69 -8.16 -0.33 14.84
CA GLN A 69 -7.18 -1.19 14.18
C GLN A 69 -6.84 -0.67 12.78
N ILE A 70 -7.83 -0.16 12.04
CA ILE A 70 -7.60 0.50 10.75
C ILE A 70 -6.69 1.72 10.91
N SER A 71 -6.94 2.56 11.92
CA SER A 71 -6.08 3.70 12.21
C SER A 71 -4.65 3.26 12.56
N ASP A 72 -4.49 2.22 13.38
CA ASP A 72 -3.20 1.66 13.74
C ASP A 72 -2.43 1.14 12.52
N VAL A 73 -3.12 0.44 11.62
CA VAL A 73 -2.59 -0.06 10.35
C VAL A 73 -2.13 1.09 9.45
N ILE A 74 -2.92 2.15 9.30
CA ILE A 74 -2.55 3.33 8.49
C ILE A 74 -1.31 4.02 9.08
N ARG A 75 -1.24 4.18 10.41
CA ARG A 75 -0.07 4.77 11.08
C ARG A 75 1.18 3.94 10.84
N GLN A 76 1.08 2.61 10.97
CA GLN A 76 2.22 1.72 10.72
C GLN A 76 2.69 1.79 9.26
N MET A 77 1.77 1.80 8.29
CA MET A 77 2.12 1.94 6.88
C MET A 77 2.82 3.27 6.59
N ARG A 78 2.31 4.39 7.13
CA ARG A 78 2.96 5.70 6.96
C ARG A 78 4.36 5.74 7.58
N LEU A 79 4.54 5.16 8.77
CA LEU A 79 5.86 5.12 9.42
C LEU A 79 6.87 4.27 8.64
N HIS A 80 6.42 3.16 8.02
CA HIS A 80 7.28 2.39 7.13
C HIS A 80 7.58 3.13 5.83
N GLU A 81 6.61 3.85 5.25
CA GLU A 81 6.83 4.69 4.06
C GLU A 81 7.85 5.82 4.33
N GLU A 82 7.79 6.48 5.48
CA GLU A 82 8.76 7.52 5.87
C GLU A 82 10.14 6.92 6.25
N ALA A 83 10.19 5.68 6.72
CA ALA A 83 11.47 5.00 6.99
C ALA A 83 12.14 4.48 5.71
N ASP A 84 11.34 4.14 4.69
CA ASP A 84 11.79 3.75 3.36
C ASP A 84 11.97 4.94 2.41
N ASP A 85 11.78 6.18 2.86
CA ASP A 85 12.42 7.31 2.23
C ASP A 85 13.90 7.18 2.58
N PRO A 86 14.78 6.71 1.66
CA PRO A 86 16.17 6.89 1.90
C PRO A 86 16.32 8.40 1.98
N LYS A 87 16.54 8.91 3.19
CA LYS A 87 17.68 9.79 3.36
C LYS A 87 18.85 9.03 2.76
N PHE A 88 18.96 9.12 1.44
CA PHE A 88 20.19 8.96 0.74
C PHE A 88 21.02 9.98 1.47
N ASP A 89 21.86 9.49 2.38
CA ASP A 89 22.94 10.26 2.93
C ASP A 89 23.69 10.71 1.68
N THR A 90 23.30 11.89 1.19
CA THR A 90 24.16 12.79 0.47
C THR A 90 25.16 13.21 1.53
N HIS A 91 26.05 12.27 1.86
CA HIS A 91 27.45 12.60 1.81
C HIS A 91 27.58 13.29 0.46
N HIS A 92 27.52 14.62 0.47
CA HIS A 92 28.25 15.41 -0.49
C HIS A 92 29.70 15.13 -0.09
N PRO A 93 30.43 14.18 -0.71
CA PRO A 93 31.85 14.41 -0.75
C PRO A 93 31.97 15.74 -1.48
N ASN A 94 32.62 16.70 -0.82
CA ASN A 94 33.54 17.61 -1.49
C ASN A 94 33.79 17.16 -2.94
N THR A 95 33.40 17.99 -3.91
CA THR A 95 33.40 17.75 -5.36
C THR A 95 34.73 17.22 -5.91
N LEU A 96 35.80 17.28 -5.11
CA LEU A 96 37.13 16.73 -5.37
C LEU A 96 37.19 15.19 -5.32
N SER A 97 36.42 14.52 -4.45
CA SER A 97 36.53 13.06 -4.27
C SER A 97 35.77 12.27 -5.36
N GLY A 98 34.62 12.79 -5.81
CA GLY A 98 33.87 12.21 -6.93
C GLY A 98 34.61 12.32 -8.26
N LEU A 99 35.31 13.44 -8.49
CA LEU A 99 36.13 13.65 -9.69
C LEU A 99 37.25 12.60 -9.81
N GLY A 100 37.91 12.27 -8.69
CA GLY A 100 38.98 11.26 -8.65
C GLY A 100 38.50 9.87 -9.03
N VAL A 101 37.32 9.44 -8.56
CA VAL A 101 36.74 8.15 -8.92
C VAL A 101 36.34 8.12 -10.40
N THR A 102 35.70 9.19 -10.90
CA THR A 102 35.32 9.26 -12.32
C THR A 102 36.53 9.27 -13.26
N LEU A 103 37.59 10.00 -12.90
CA LEU A 103 38.85 10.03 -13.66
C LEU A 103 39.57 8.68 -13.59
N GLY A 104 39.56 8.01 -12.44
CA GLY A 104 40.16 6.68 -12.28
C GLY A 104 39.48 5.62 -13.15
N VAL A 105 38.14 5.61 -13.19
CA VAL A 105 37.38 4.69 -14.04
C VAL A 105 37.61 5.00 -15.53
N LEU A 106 37.64 6.27 -15.92
CA LEU A 106 37.92 6.66 -17.31
C LEU A 106 39.33 6.24 -17.74
N MET A 107 40.35 6.47 -16.91
CA MET A 107 41.74 6.05 -17.17
C MET A 107 41.87 4.53 -17.33
N LEU A 108 41.18 3.76 -16.49
CA LEU A 108 41.15 2.30 -16.59
C LEU A 108 40.59 1.84 -17.94
N ILE A 109 39.46 2.41 -18.36
CA ILE A 109 38.81 2.07 -19.64
C ILE A 109 39.73 2.40 -20.82
N VAL A 110 40.36 3.59 -20.82
CA VAL A 110 41.29 3.99 -21.87
C VAL A 110 42.51 3.06 -21.94
N THR A 111 43.04 2.65 -20.79
CA THR A 111 44.20 1.73 -20.73
C THR A 111 43.85 0.34 -21.28
N LEU A 112 42.66 -0.18 -20.94
CA LEU A 112 42.18 -1.47 -21.45
C LEU A 112 41.95 -1.44 -22.97
N PHE A 113 41.34 -0.36 -23.48
CA PHE A 113 41.14 -0.19 -24.92
C PHE A 113 42.46 -0.06 -25.70
N THR A 114 43.41 0.72 -25.18
CA THR A 114 44.72 0.89 -25.82
C THR A 114 45.52 -0.41 -25.78
N GLY A 115 45.45 -1.16 -24.68
CA GLY A 115 46.06 -2.48 -24.55
C GLY A 115 45.47 -3.51 -25.52
N ALA A 116 44.15 -3.53 -25.68
CA ALA A 116 43.47 -4.44 -26.62
C ALA A 116 43.89 -4.18 -28.08
N ILE A 117 44.05 -2.90 -28.46
CA ILE A 117 44.56 -2.50 -29.79
C ILE A 117 46.04 -2.90 -29.94
N ALA A 118 46.88 -2.69 -28.91
CA ALA A 118 48.30 -3.04 -28.95
C ALA A 118 48.56 -4.56 -29.02
N ILE A 119 47.66 -5.37 -28.45
CA ILE A 119 47.73 -6.85 -28.48
C ILE A 119 47.04 -7.41 -29.74
N GLY A 120 46.39 -6.56 -30.56
CA GLY A 120 45.74 -6.97 -31.80
C GLY A 120 44.47 -7.80 -31.58
N ILE A 121 43.74 -7.55 -30.48
CA ILE A 121 42.49 -8.24 -30.13
C ILE A 121 41.28 -7.65 -30.90
N PHE A 122 41.55 -6.79 -31.90
CA PHE A 122 40.55 -6.14 -32.75
C PHE A 122 40.96 -6.21 -34.23
#